data_AF-A0A852E7V5-F1
#
_entry.id   AF-A0A852E7V5-F1
#
_cell.length_a   1.000
_cell.length_b   1.000
_cell.length_c   1.000
_cell.angle_alpha   90.00
_cell.angle_beta   90.00
_cell.angle_gamma   90.00
#
_symmetry.space_group_name_H-M   'P 1'
#
loop_
_entity.id
_entity.type
_entity.pdbx_description
1 polymer ?
#
loop_
_entity_poly.entity_id
_entity_poly.type
_entity_poly.pdbx_seq_one_letter_code
_entity_poly.pdbx_strand_id
1 'polypeptide(L)'
;QISHLEYICKHKTDTMNNLQQKQEEAFEKMSEQLKAQERCRQKEKQYLEEQDSNILVEVHARPQECEETAQKTRQKLYGLEQICEKLAHENNSMTDTLANAHKARSSLLAACALLSGALCPLYGRLCTVSCQRDILQEQVNHHKLLNQRIISLLYALPTNVENSQGEGRLRQRRAKHLVYVFRRAVIAVLAANRLRALARYSCTFFVWTDGSRGCTGIQVCVGESRGRHVSCFEEEGVDCIEALDWLTSSNLYTAIVSSISELEDVLSKQDARSWLSGHSLISAARNCFAKLMDNLSILMETVQGKPCGCRAFLERDSLIQRLARGLRRVNAQALEAGLYDRLPSTRNIAILQQEIFEFSRRLHAAEVESHSLHLQLAECKWSCNEMQKDAEKAHRLQEQLNELQHVSTTCFSFQKINQDNMQEELNNALQREQEARLLLQEHQRRLQELSNRLESCPLIDTDRSQVSSVSLMRLSNAVEELRSRDRDLDHQKRLLKDTKQDQQRLRETLEEAEPALEQGVKDKELIINHMKAVEATLNEVR
;
A
#
# COMPACT_ATOMS: atom_id res chain seq x y z
N GLN A 1 195.50 -2.21 -38.37
CA GLN A 1 194.75 -2.06 -37.10
C GLN A 1 193.63 -1.01 -37.15
N ILE A 2 193.66 -0.03 -38.05
CA ILE A 2 192.60 1.02 -38.17
C ILE A 2 191.32 0.49 -38.86
N SER A 3 191.45 -0.33 -39.90
CA SER A 3 190.32 -0.86 -40.69
C SER A 3 189.37 -1.79 -39.92
N HIS A 4 189.84 -2.48 -38.88
CA HIS A 4 189.00 -3.35 -38.06
C HIS A 4 188.12 -2.55 -37.06
N LEU A 5 188.65 -1.43 -36.55
CA LEU A 5 187.91 -0.52 -35.67
C LEU A 5 186.83 0.25 -36.43
N GLU A 6 187.08 0.66 -37.67
CA GLU A 6 186.05 1.26 -38.53
C GLU A 6 184.90 0.30 -38.82
N TYR A 7 185.18 -0.97 -39.08
CA TYR A 7 184.14 -1.98 -39.29
C TYR A 7 183.28 -2.21 -38.04
N ILE A 8 183.90 -2.31 -36.86
CA ILE A 8 183.19 -2.50 -35.59
C ILE A 8 182.37 -1.25 -35.23
N CYS A 9 182.92 -0.05 -35.41
CA CYS A 9 182.20 1.20 -35.16
C CYS A 9 181.02 1.36 -36.12
N LYS A 10 181.18 1.02 -37.40
CA LYS A 10 180.10 1.07 -38.39
C LYS A 10 179.02 0.03 -38.10
N HIS A 11 179.38 -1.21 -37.81
CA HIS A 11 178.42 -2.26 -37.41
C HIS A 11 177.68 -1.92 -36.11
N LYS A 12 178.36 -1.33 -35.12
CA LYS A 12 177.72 -0.88 -33.87
C LYS A 12 176.75 0.28 -34.11
N THR A 13 177.09 1.18 -35.04
CA THR A 13 176.23 2.30 -35.43
C THR A 13 175.02 1.81 -36.22
N ASP A 14 175.21 0.89 -37.16
CA ASP A 14 174.14 0.30 -37.96
C ASP A 14 173.20 -0.55 -37.10
N THR A 15 173.72 -1.31 -36.13
CA THR A 15 172.90 -2.07 -35.17
C THR A 15 172.16 -1.16 -34.21
N MET A 16 172.78 -0.07 -33.72
CA MET A 16 172.13 0.93 -32.88
C MET A 16 171.02 1.66 -33.63
N ASN A 17 171.24 2.04 -34.88
CA ASN A 17 170.23 2.65 -35.75
C ASN A 17 169.09 1.67 -36.04
N ASN A 18 169.38 0.38 -36.27
CA ASN A 18 168.36 -0.65 -36.45
C ASN A 18 167.53 -0.88 -35.17
N LEU A 19 168.16 -0.84 -34.00
CA LEU A 19 167.49 -0.98 -32.70
C LEU A 19 166.61 0.24 -32.41
N GLN A 20 167.13 1.44 -32.68
CA GLN A 20 166.40 2.69 -32.52
C GLN A 20 165.21 2.76 -33.49
N GLN A 21 165.39 2.36 -34.75
CA GLN A 21 164.31 2.29 -35.72
C GLN A 21 163.24 1.26 -35.32
N LYS A 22 163.64 0.08 -34.83
CA LYS A 22 162.68 -0.92 -34.30
C LYS A 22 161.94 -0.43 -33.06
N GLN A 23 162.61 0.34 -32.21
CA GLN A 23 162.00 0.93 -31.02
C GLN A 23 161.01 2.04 -31.42
N GLU A 24 161.38 2.90 -32.37
CA GLU A 24 160.50 3.93 -32.94
C GLU A 24 159.29 3.28 -33.64
N GLU A 25 159.49 2.26 -34.48
CA GLU A 25 158.39 1.50 -35.11
C GLU A 25 157.48 0.80 -34.09
N ALA A 26 158.02 0.30 -32.98
CA ALA A 26 157.23 -0.30 -31.91
C ALA A 26 156.42 0.75 -31.13
N PHE A 27 157.00 1.93 -30.88
CA PHE A 27 156.28 3.05 -30.27
C PHE A 27 155.22 3.63 -31.19
N GLU A 28 155.49 3.73 -32.50
CA GLU A 28 154.52 4.16 -33.50
C GLU A 28 153.34 3.17 -33.54
N LYS A 29 153.61 1.86 -33.60
CA LYS A 29 152.58 0.82 -33.54
C LYS A 29 151.78 0.84 -32.22
N MET A 30 152.45 1.01 -31.08
CA MET A 30 151.75 1.15 -29.80
C MET A 30 150.90 2.41 -29.76
N SER A 31 151.40 3.55 -30.27
CA SER A 31 150.67 4.81 -30.36
C SER A 31 149.43 4.70 -31.25
N GLU A 32 149.55 4.04 -32.40
CA GLU A 32 148.42 3.75 -33.28
C GLU A 32 147.41 2.81 -32.63
N GLN A 33 147.86 1.77 -31.93
CA GLN A 33 147.00 0.84 -31.20
C GLN A 33 146.27 1.54 -30.03
N LEU A 34 146.95 2.43 -29.31
CA LEU A 34 146.36 3.23 -28.24
C LEU A 34 145.32 4.21 -28.77
N LYS A 35 145.60 4.89 -29.90
CA LYS A 35 144.64 5.75 -30.60
C LYS A 35 143.44 4.96 -31.14
N ALA A 36 143.66 3.75 -31.65
CA ALA A 36 142.58 2.87 -32.09
C ALA A 36 141.70 2.41 -30.92
N GLN A 37 142.33 2.04 -29.80
CA GLN A 37 141.64 1.65 -28.57
C GLN A 37 140.86 2.81 -27.95
N GLU A 38 141.43 4.01 -27.95
CA GLU A 38 140.78 5.24 -27.48
C GLU A 38 139.60 5.62 -28.36
N ARG A 39 139.74 5.51 -29.70
CA ARG A 39 138.61 5.67 -30.63
C ARG A 39 137.51 4.63 -30.42
N CYS A 40 137.85 3.36 -30.18
CA CYS A 40 136.87 2.33 -29.85
C CYS A 40 136.15 2.63 -28.53
N ARG A 41 136.88 3.00 -27.47
CA ARG A 41 136.30 3.41 -26.18
C ARG A 41 135.43 4.65 -26.31
N GLN A 42 135.82 5.62 -27.12
CA GLN A 42 135.04 6.84 -27.36
C GLN A 42 133.71 6.51 -28.07
N LYS A 43 133.72 5.60 -29.04
CA LYS A 43 132.51 5.12 -29.71
C LYS A 43 131.59 4.36 -28.76
N GLU A 44 132.15 3.49 -27.93
CA GLU A 44 131.39 2.73 -26.92
C GLU A 44 130.77 3.66 -25.86
N LYS A 45 131.54 4.66 -25.41
CA LYS A 45 131.04 5.71 -24.52
C LYS A 45 129.89 6.51 -25.14
N GLN A 46 130.04 6.95 -26.39
CA GLN A 46 128.97 7.66 -27.11
C GLN A 46 127.71 6.80 -27.27
N TYR A 47 127.87 5.51 -27.59
CA TYR A 47 126.75 4.58 -27.70
C TYR A 47 126.03 4.38 -26.37
N LEU A 48 126.77 4.23 -25.26
CA LEU A 48 126.20 4.12 -23.93
C LEU A 48 125.52 5.41 -23.48
N GLU A 49 126.12 6.58 -23.74
CA GLU A 49 125.51 7.88 -23.43
C GLU A 49 124.21 8.10 -24.21
N GLU A 50 124.15 7.69 -25.47
CA GLU A 50 122.94 7.76 -26.30
C GLU A 50 121.88 6.77 -25.81
N GLN A 51 122.28 5.55 -25.42
CA GLN A 51 121.39 4.56 -24.83
C GLN A 51 120.83 5.02 -23.47
N ASP A 52 121.67 5.54 -22.58
CA ASP A 52 121.27 6.08 -21.28
C ASP A 52 120.33 7.28 -21.45
N SER A 53 120.61 8.16 -22.42
CA SER A 53 119.75 9.30 -22.75
C SER A 53 118.36 8.84 -23.24
N ASN A 54 118.31 7.84 -24.12
CA ASN A 54 117.06 7.28 -24.62
C ASN A 54 116.26 6.60 -23.50
N ILE A 55 116.93 5.83 -22.64
CA ILE A 55 116.29 5.19 -21.48
C ILE A 55 115.76 6.25 -20.50
N LEU A 56 116.50 7.34 -20.24
CA LEU A 56 116.04 8.44 -19.40
C LEU A 56 114.77 9.09 -19.95
N VAL A 57 114.70 9.34 -21.26
CA VAL A 57 113.50 9.89 -21.91
C VAL A 57 112.32 8.92 -21.80
N GLU A 58 112.53 7.63 -22.04
CA GLU A 58 111.47 6.62 -21.92
C GLU A 58 111.00 6.46 -20.46
N VAL A 59 111.93 6.47 -19.50
CA VAL A 59 111.66 6.42 -18.06
C VAL A 59 110.92 7.68 -17.59
N HIS A 60 111.11 8.83 -18.22
CA HIS A 60 110.34 10.04 -17.92
C HIS A 60 108.97 10.08 -18.63
N ALA A 61 108.86 9.56 -19.85
CA ALA A 61 107.61 9.54 -20.61
C ALA A 61 106.58 8.56 -20.02
N ARG A 62 107.00 7.36 -19.61
CA ARG A 62 106.09 6.33 -19.08
C ARG A 62 105.30 6.75 -17.84
N PRO A 63 105.90 7.37 -16.79
CA PRO A 63 105.17 7.89 -15.64
C PRO A 63 104.20 9.00 -16.03
N GLN A 64 104.58 9.88 -16.95
CA GLN A 64 103.74 10.99 -17.40
C GLN A 64 102.50 10.47 -18.15
N GLU A 65 102.66 9.52 -19.06
CA GLU A 65 101.53 8.85 -19.74
C GLU A 65 100.66 8.05 -18.74
N CYS A 66 101.28 7.36 -17.77
CA CYS A 66 100.54 6.68 -16.70
C CYS A 66 99.77 7.66 -15.82
N GLU A 67 100.32 8.84 -15.53
CA GLU A 67 99.69 9.88 -14.72
C GLU A 67 98.51 10.52 -15.46
N GLU A 68 98.67 10.86 -16.74
CA GLU A 68 97.59 11.40 -17.58
C GLU A 68 96.45 10.38 -17.73
N THR A 69 96.78 9.11 -17.99
CA THR A 69 95.78 8.05 -18.08
C THR A 69 95.10 7.78 -16.74
N ALA A 70 95.83 7.79 -15.62
CA ALA A 70 95.28 7.68 -14.27
C ALA A 70 94.39 8.88 -13.89
N GLN A 71 94.74 10.09 -14.32
CA GLN A 71 93.93 11.28 -14.07
C GLN A 71 92.65 11.26 -14.91
N LYS A 72 92.74 10.84 -16.17
CA LYS A 72 91.58 10.62 -17.05
C LYS A 72 90.65 9.54 -16.52
N THR A 73 91.19 8.44 -15.98
CA THR A 73 90.36 7.38 -15.36
C THR A 73 89.76 7.83 -14.04
N ARG A 74 90.48 8.60 -13.20
CA ARG A 74 89.92 9.24 -12.00
C ARG A 74 88.76 10.16 -12.33
N GLN A 75 88.89 11.04 -13.33
CA GLN A 75 87.80 11.92 -13.75
C GLN A 75 86.57 11.14 -14.22
N LYS A 76 86.77 10.06 -14.98
CA LYS A 76 85.68 9.16 -15.38
C LYS A 76 85.04 8.45 -14.19
N LEU A 77 85.84 8.00 -13.22
CA LEU A 77 85.34 7.39 -11.98
C LEU A 77 84.48 8.37 -11.18
N TYR A 78 84.93 9.61 -11.00
CA TYR A 78 84.13 10.65 -10.35
C TYR A 78 82.80 10.92 -11.09
N GLY A 79 82.83 10.96 -12.43
CA GLY A 79 81.60 11.10 -13.23
C GLY A 79 80.64 9.91 -13.07
N LEU A 80 81.17 8.68 -13.01
CA LEU A 80 80.36 7.48 -12.76
C LEU A 80 79.81 7.45 -11.34
N GLU A 81 80.59 7.87 -10.34
CA GLU A 81 80.16 7.96 -8.94
C GLU A 81 78.99 8.93 -8.78
N GLN A 82 79.06 10.12 -9.40
CA GLN A 82 77.94 11.07 -9.42
C GLN A 82 76.68 10.49 -10.09
N ILE A 83 76.84 9.71 -11.17
CA ILE A 83 75.72 9.02 -11.81
C ILE A 83 75.14 7.95 -10.88
N CYS A 84 75.97 7.16 -10.20
CA CYS A 84 75.53 6.16 -9.24
C CYS A 84 74.77 6.80 -8.06
N GLU A 85 75.27 7.91 -7.51
CA GLU A 85 74.60 8.68 -6.45
C GLU A 85 73.24 9.22 -6.92
N LYS A 86 73.17 9.76 -8.13
CA LYS A 86 71.92 10.25 -8.72
C LYS A 86 70.92 9.11 -8.92
N LEU A 87 71.35 7.98 -9.49
CA LEU A 87 70.51 6.80 -9.66
C LEU A 87 70.05 6.23 -8.32
N ALA A 88 70.88 6.25 -7.28
CA ALA A 88 70.49 5.83 -5.94
C ALA A 88 69.39 6.73 -5.35
N HIS A 89 69.50 8.05 -5.53
CA HIS A 89 68.45 9.00 -5.12
C HIS A 89 67.14 8.80 -5.90
N GLU A 90 67.22 8.62 -7.22
CA GLU A 90 66.05 8.34 -8.06
C GLU A 90 65.38 7.01 -7.67
N ASN A 91 66.17 5.97 -7.38
CA ASN A 91 65.65 4.68 -6.95
C ASN A 91 64.98 4.77 -5.58
N ASN A 92 65.58 5.47 -4.61
CA ASN A 92 64.96 5.73 -3.30
C ASN A 92 63.64 6.51 -3.43
N SER A 93 63.63 7.56 -4.27
CA SER A 93 62.41 8.31 -4.56
C SER A 93 61.33 7.44 -5.23
N MET A 94 61.73 6.54 -6.13
CA MET A 94 60.82 5.62 -6.80
C MET A 94 60.27 4.56 -5.83
N THR A 95 61.08 4.06 -4.90
CA THR A 95 60.62 3.15 -3.84
C THR A 95 59.64 3.82 -2.90
N ASP A 96 59.87 5.08 -2.51
CA ASP A 96 58.97 5.82 -1.63
C ASP A 96 57.63 6.11 -2.31
N THR A 97 57.65 6.52 -3.59
CA THR A 97 56.42 6.73 -4.37
C THR A 97 55.62 5.45 -4.55
N LEU A 98 56.28 4.32 -4.80
CA LEU A 98 55.62 3.02 -4.91
C LEU A 98 55.01 2.57 -3.57
N ALA A 99 55.73 2.76 -2.46
CA ALA A 99 55.23 2.44 -1.13
C ALA A 99 53.98 3.29 -0.80
N ASN A 100 54.02 4.59 -1.06
CA ASN A 100 52.88 5.49 -0.89
C ASN A 100 51.69 5.12 -1.78
N ALA A 101 51.92 4.74 -3.04
CA ALA A 101 50.88 4.28 -3.94
C ALA A 101 50.24 2.96 -3.47
N HIS A 102 51.04 2.04 -2.91
CA HIS A 102 50.53 0.80 -2.34
C HIS A 102 49.65 1.07 -1.11
N LYS A 103 50.09 1.98 -0.24
CA LYS A 103 49.37 2.47 0.94
C LYS A 103 48.04 3.13 0.60
N ALA A 104 48.02 3.97 -0.42
CA ALA A 104 46.78 4.55 -0.90
C ALA A 104 45.83 3.49 -1.48
N ARG A 105 46.35 2.52 -2.25
CA ARG A 105 45.53 1.45 -2.84
C ARG A 105 44.90 0.55 -1.76
N SER A 106 45.66 0.17 -0.74
CA SER A 106 45.16 -0.64 0.37
C SER A 106 44.10 0.12 1.17
N SER A 107 44.34 1.41 1.44
CA SER A 107 43.40 2.31 2.10
C SER A 107 42.08 2.45 1.31
N LEU A 108 42.16 2.66 -0.01
CA LEU A 108 40.97 2.72 -0.88
C LEU A 108 40.19 1.41 -0.88
N LEU A 109 40.87 0.26 -0.95
CA LEU A 109 40.21 -1.04 -0.90
C LEU A 109 39.49 -1.26 0.42
N ALA A 110 40.12 -0.90 1.54
CA ALA A 110 39.51 -1.00 2.87
C ALA A 110 38.33 -0.03 3.03
N ALA A 111 38.41 1.20 2.52
CA ALA A 111 37.29 2.13 2.46
C ALA A 111 36.12 1.53 1.66
N CYS A 112 36.38 0.99 0.46
CA CYS A 112 35.37 0.31 -0.35
C CYS A 112 34.75 -0.87 0.40
N ALA A 113 35.55 -1.72 1.06
CA ALA A 113 35.05 -2.85 1.82
C ALA A 113 34.13 -2.43 2.98
N LEU A 114 34.50 -1.38 3.73
CA LEU A 114 33.70 -0.83 4.82
C LEU A 114 32.39 -0.22 4.29
N LEU A 115 32.46 0.56 3.21
CA LEU A 115 31.29 1.18 2.59
C LEU A 115 30.35 0.14 1.98
N SER A 116 30.86 -0.87 1.27
CA SER A 116 30.07 -1.99 0.76
C SER A 116 29.42 -2.79 1.89
N GLY A 117 30.18 -3.04 2.97
CA GLY A 117 29.67 -3.71 4.17
C GLY A 117 28.53 -2.95 4.87
N ALA A 118 28.50 -1.63 4.75
CA ALA A 118 27.40 -0.79 5.24
C ALA A 118 26.24 -0.68 4.23
N LEU A 119 26.53 -0.54 2.94
CA LEU A 119 25.54 -0.34 1.89
C LEU A 119 24.64 -1.55 1.70
N CYS A 120 25.19 -2.76 1.68
CA CYS A 120 24.43 -4.00 1.48
C CYS A 120 23.27 -4.18 2.49
N PRO A 121 23.50 -4.13 3.82
CA PRO A 121 22.41 -4.24 4.79
C PRO A 121 21.47 -3.04 4.78
N LEU A 122 21.95 -1.84 4.43
CA LEU A 122 21.08 -0.66 4.29
C LEU A 122 20.14 -0.79 3.10
N TYR A 123 20.62 -1.32 1.97
CA TYR A 123 19.78 -1.62 0.81
C TYR A 123 18.71 -2.65 1.16
N GLY A 124 19.10 -3.75 1.80
CA GLY A 124 18.13 -4.75 2.27
C GLY A 124 17.05 -4.14 3.19
N ARG A 125 17.45 -3.27 4.12
CA ARG A 125 16.50 -2.52 4.97
C ARG A 125 15.61 -1.58 4.17
N LEU A 126 16.15 -0.86 3.19
CA LEU A 126 15.38 0.02 2.31
C LEU A 126 14.32 -0.77 1.54
N CYS A 127 14.69 -1.91 0.95
CA CYS A 127 13.75 -2.82 0.28
C CYS A 127 12.62 -3.25 1.23
N THR A 128 12.95 -3.68 2.46
CA THR A 128 11.92 -4.09 3.44
C THR A 128 10.96 -2.95 3.79
N VAL A 129 11.46 -1.72 3.91
CA VAL A 129 10.63 -0.53 4.17
C VAL A 129 9.76 -0.18 2.96
N SER A 130 10.28 -0.34 1.74
CA SER A 130 9.50 -0.18 0.51
C SER A 130 8.37 -1.20 0.43
N CYS A 131 8.65 -2.49 0.68
CA CYS A 131 7.61 -3.52 0.72
C CYS A 131 6.56 -3.23 1.81
N GLN A 132 6.98 -2.77 2.99
CA GLN A 132 6.06 -2.35 4.05
C GLN A 132 5.16 -1.18 3.61
N ARG A 133 5.71 -0.20 2.90
CA ARG A 133 4.93 0.90 2.30
C ARG A 133 3.88 0.36 1.34
N ASP A 134 4.25 -0.57 0.45
CA ASP A 134 3.35 -1.11 -0.57
C ASP A 134 2.19 -1.89 0.06
N ILE A 135 2.49 -2.74 1.06
CA ILE A 135 1.47 -3.44 1.85
C ILE A 135 0.54 -2.43 2.56
N LEU A 136 1.10 -1.39 3.19
CA LEU A 136 0.28 -0.36 3.84
C LEU A 136 -0.59 0.42 2.84
N GLN A 137 -0.07 0.68 1.65
CA GLN A 137 -0.82 1.34 0.58
C GLN A 137 -1.98 0.48 0.11
N GLU A 138 -1.77 -0.84 -0.04
CA GLU A 138 -2.83 -1.80 -0.33
C GLU A 138 -3.89 -1.84 0.77
N GLN A 139 -3.50 -1.87 2.05
CA GLN A 139 -4.43 -1.82 3.18
C GLN A 139 -5.25 -0.52 3.23
N VAL A 140 -4.64 0.62 2.89
CA VAL A 140 -5.34 1.90 2.77
C VAL A 140 -6.37 1.85 1.64
N ASN A 141 -6.00 1.28 0.49
CA ASN A 141 -6.90 1.12 -0.64
C ASN A 141 -8.07 0.18 -0.29
N HIS A 142 -7.78 -0.94 0.38
CA HIS A 142 -8.79 -1.88 0.85
C HIS A 142 -9.75 -1.23 1.87
N HIS A 143 -9.22 -0.42 2.79
CA HIS A 143 -10.05 0.33 3.74
C HIS A 143 -10.96 1.35 3.05
N LYS A 144 -10.47 2.05 2.01
CA LYS A 144 -11.31 2.95 1.21
C LYS A 144 -12.46 2.19 0.54
N LEU A 145 -12.20 1.03 -0.04
CA LEU A 145 -13.22 0.18 -0.66
C LEU A 145 -14.24 -0.33 0.38
N LEU A 146 -13.79 -0.78 1.54
CA LEU A 146 -14.68 -1.20 2.64
C LEU A 146 -15.57 -0.06 3.12
N ASN A 147 -15.03 1.15 3.29
CA ASN A 147 -15.82 2.32 3.66
C ASN A 147 -16.90 2.62 2.61
N GLN A 148 -16.57 2.56 1.32
CA GLN A 148 -17.57 2.70 0.24
C GLN A 148 -18.67 1.64 0.37
N ARG A 149 -18.31 0.39 0.65
CA ARG A 149 -19.27 -0.72 0.82
C ARG A 149 -20.19 -0.53 2.03
N ILE A 150 -19.65 -0.05 3.16
CA ILE A 150 -20.42 0.30 4.36
C ILE A 150 -21.39 1.44 4.05
N ILE A 151 -20.93 2.48 3.33
CA ILE A 151 -21.77 3.60 2.92
C ILE A 151 -22.93 3.10 2.02
N SER A 152 -22.65 2.24 1.03
CA SER A 152 -23.68 1.63 0.18
C SER A 152 -24.68 0.78 0.98
N LEU A 153 -24.21 -0.01 1.95
CA LEU A 153 -25.08 -0.80 2.84
C LEU A 153 -25.96 0.08 3.74
N LEU A 154 -25.42 1.19 4.24
CA LEU A 154 -26.16 2.16 5.04
C LEU A 154 -27.27 2.84 4.22
N TYR A 155 -27.00 3.18 2.95
CA TYR A 155 -28.02 3.72 2.05
C TYR A 155 -29.09 2.69 1.63
N ALA A 156 -28.79 1.39 1.72
CA ALA A 156 -29.73 0.32 1.42
C ALA A 156 -30.66 -0.04 2.60
N LEU A 157 -30.33 0.38 3.83
CA LEU A 157 -31.14 0.12 5.02
C LEU A 157 -32.02 1.34 5.36
N PRO A 158 -33.34 1.19 5.54
CA PRO A 158 -34.22 2.31 5.89
C PRO A 158 -33.85 2.88 7.26
N THR A 159 -33.65 4.20 7.31
CA THR A 159 -33.19 4.95 8.48
C THR A 159 -34.31 5.18 9.50
N ASN A 160 -34.87 4.11 10.06
CA ASN A 160 -35.78 4.18 11.20
C ASN A 160 -35.12 3.53 12.42
N VAL A 161 -34.15 4.23 13.01
CA VAL A 161 -33.64 3.89 14.34
C VAL A 161 -33.81 5.12 15.21
N GLU A 162 -34.91 5.13 15.95
CA GLU A 162 -35.16 6.08 17.03
C GLU A 162 -34.01 6.00 18.05
N ASN A 163 -33.42 7.17 18.30
CA ASN A 163 -32.36 7.38 19.26
C ASN A 163 -32.88 7.16 20.68
N SER A 164 -32.81 5.93 21.20
CA SER A 164 -33.02 5.70 22.62
C SER A 164 -31.95 4.77 23.20
N GLN A 165 -31.31 5.26 24.28
CA GLN A 165 -30.43 4.55 25.23
C GLN A 165 -28.95 4.30 24.86
N GLY A 166 -28.41 4.85 23.76
CA GLY A 166 -27.03 4.58 23.33
C GLY A 166 -25.91 5.51 23.80
N GLU A 167 -26.20 6.68 24.39
CA GLU A 167 -25.23 7.79 24.43
C GLU A 167 -23.95 7.53 25.23
N GLY A 168 -24.03 6.83 26.36
CA GLY A 168 -22.86 6.49 27.18
C GLY A 168 -21.92 5.49 26.51
N ARG A 169 -22.46 4.43 25.90
CA ARG A 169 -21.68 3.45 25.11
C ARG A 169 -21.18 4.04 23.79
N LEU A 170 -21.92 4.98 23.19
CA LEU A 170 -21.52 5.72 21.99
C LEU A 170 -20.35 6.67 22.29
N ARG A 171 -20.35 7.42 23.40
CA ARG A 171 -19.21 8.26 23.79
C ARG A 171 -17.94 7.44 24.00
N GLN A 172 -18.04 6.28 24.65
CA GLN A 172 -16.90 5.38 24.83
C GLN A 172 -16.42 4.78 23.50
N ARG A 173 -17.32 4.38 22.59
CA ARG A 173 -16.97 3.94 21.23
C ARG A 173 -16.37 5.05 20.37
N ARG A 174 -16.87 6.29 20.49
CA ARG A 174 -16.33 7.48 19.81
C ARG A 174 -14.94 7.82 20.32
N ALA A 175 -14.70 7.78 21.64
CA ALA A 175 -13.37 7.96 22.21
C ALA A 175 -12.38 6.87 21.75
N LYS A 176 -12.79 5.60 21.72
CA LYS A 176 -12.00 4.48 21.15
C LYS A 176 -11.65 4.72 19.67
N HIS A 177 -12.61 5.19 18.88
CA HIS A 177 -12.41 5.50 17.46
C HIS A 177 -11.45 6.68 17.26
N LEU A 178 -11.60 7.76 18.02
CA LEU A 178 -10.73 8.94 17.95
C LEU A 178 -9.28 8.60 18.36
N VAL A 179 -9.11 7.75 19.37
CA VAL A 179 -7.80 7.20 19.76
C VAL A 179 -7.16 6.41 18.61
N TYR A 180 -7.92 5.57 17.91
CA TYR A 180 -7.43 4.80 16.77
C TYR A 180 -7.09 5.68 15.56
N VAL A 181 -7.95 6.65 15.23
CA VAL A 181 -7.70 7.64 14.17
C VAL A 181 -6.45 8.45 14.48
N PHE A 182 -6.28 8.87 15.73
CA PHE A 182 -5.06 9.56 16.18
C PHE A 182 -3.82 8.68 16.02
N ARG A 183 -3.86 7.39 16.42
CA ARG A 183 -2.75 6.44 16.21
C ARG A 183 -2.37 6.30 14.74
N ARG A 184 -3.36 6.09 13.86
CA ARG A 184 -3.14 5.97 12.41
C ARG A 184 -2.59 7.26 11.80
N ALA A 185 -3.15 8.40 12.17
CA ALA A 185 -2.71 9.70 11.68
C ALA A 185 -1.27 10.01 12.12
N VAL A 186 -0.92 9.75 13.38
CA VAL A 186 0.44 9.91 13.89
C VAL A 186 1.42 9.04 13.11
N ILE A 187 1.13 7.75 12.92
CA ILE A 187 2.01 6.82 12.19
C ILE A 187 2.18 7.27 10.73
N ALA A 188 1.08 7.64 10.05
CA ALA A 188 1.10 8.11 8.68
C ALA A 188 1.87 9.43 8.52
N VAL A 189 1.66 10.40 9.41
CA VAL A 189 2.39 11.69 9.41
C VAL A 189 3.87 11.47 9.69
N LEU A 190 4.24 10.60 10.64
CA LEU A 190 5.64 10.27 10.91
C LEU A 190 6.31 9.60 9.71
N ALA A 191 5.62 8.68 9.03
CA ALA A 191 6.12 8.03 7.82
C ALA A 191 6.25 9.02 6.66
N ALA A 192 5.23 9.83 6.40
CA ALA A 192 5.23 10.86 5.36
C ALA A 192 6.31 11.92 5.61
N ASN A 193 6.55 12.33 6.86
CA ASN A 193 7.58 13.31 7.17
C ASN A 193 9.00 12.71 7.03
N ARG A 194 9.18 11.41 7.31
CA ARG A 194 10.43 10.68 7.00
C ARG A 194 10.65 10.59 5.50
N LEU A 195 9.62 10.24 4.72
CA LEU A 195 9.70 10.18 3.25
C LEU A 195 9.93 11.56 2.63
N ARG A 196 9.28 12.61 3.16
CA ARG A 196 9.48 14.00 2.71
C ARG A 196 10.87 14.51 3.07
N ALA A 197 11.42 14.12 4.21
CA ALA A 197 12.82 14.41 4.53
C ALA A 197 13.73 13.71 3.51
N LEU A 198 13.54 12.42 3.24
CA LEU A 198 14.32 11.69 2.24
C LEU A 198 14.22 12.32 0.83
N ALA A 199 13.04 12.77 0.43
CA ALA A 199 12.81 13.37 -0.89
C ALA A 199 13.32 14.82 -1.04
N ARG A 200 13.61 15.53 0.06
CA ARG A 200 14.04 16.94 0.02
C ARG A 200 15.56 17.13 -0.04
N TYR A 201 16.33 16.07 0.14
CA TYR A 201 17.79 16.11 0.30
C TYR A 201 18.50 15.22 -0.72
N SER A 202 17.99 15.10 -1.94
CA SER A 202 18.53 14.21 -2.96
C SER A 202 19.01 15.00 -4.18
N CYS A 203 20.29 15.36 -4.20
CA CYS A 203 21.00 15.70 -5.44
C CYS A 203 21.44 14.38 -6.10
N THR A 204 20.68 13.89 -7.07
CA THR A 204 20.90 12.54 -7.63
C THR A 204 21.76 12.59 -8.89
N PHE A 205 22.94 11.95 -8.86
CA PHE A 205 23.76 11.70 -10.04
C PHE A 205 23.07 10.73 -11.00
N PHE A 206 22.69 9.56 -10.49
CA PHE A 206 21.84 8.59 -11.19
C PHE A 206 21.13 7.69 -10.18
N VAL A 207 20.12 6.98 -10.67
CA VAL A 207 19.40 5.96 -9.88
C VAL A 207 19.78 4.59 -10.41
N TRP A 208 20.44 3.78 -9.59
CA TRP A 208 20.65 2.37 -9.90
C TRP A 208 19.35 1.60 -9.66
N THR A 209 18.90 0.86 -10.67
CA THR A 209 17.77 -0.07 -10.53
C THR A 209 18.27 -1.49 -10.81
N ASP A 210 17.73 -2.48 -10.09
CA ASP A 210 18.10 -3.89 -10.28
C ASP A 210 17.44 -4.54 -11.52
N GLY A 211 16.82 -3.73 -12.38
CA GLY A 211 16.10 -4.17 -13.58
C GLY A 211 14.75 -4.85 -13.31
N SER A 212 14.40 -5.13 -12.05
CA SER A 212 13.10 -5.69 -11.71
C SER A 212 12.04 -4.59 -11.65
N ARG A 213 10.93 -4.81 -12.36
CA ARG A 213 9.81 -3.84 -12.40
C ARG A 213 9.18 -3.75 -10.99
N GLY A 214 9.52 -2.69 -10.26
CA GLY A 214 8.86 -2.34 -8.99
C GLY A 214 9.79 -2.07 -7.81
N CYS A 215 11.10 -2.31 -7.93
CA CYS A 215 12.04 -2.03 -6.84
C CYS A 215 12.39 -0.53 -6.74
N THR A 216 12.50 -0.04 -5.51
CA THR A 216 13.02 1.31 -5.23
C THR A 216 14.50 1.33 -5.60
N GLY A 217 14.86 2.11 -6.62
CA GLY A 217 16.25 2.25 -7.02
C GLY A 217 17.11 2.93 -5.94
N ILE A 218 18.41 2.61 -5.93
CA ILE A 218 19.39 3.29 -5.07
C ILE A 218 19.82 4.58 -5.76
N GLN A 219 19.57 5.71 -5.12
CA GLN A 219 20.09 6.99 -5.58
C GLN A 219 21.58 7.11 -5.27
N VAL A 220 22.39 7.40 -6.28
CA VAL A 220 23.80 7.76 -6.16
C VAL A 220 23.89 9.28 -6.25
N CYS A 221 24.58 9.93 -5.30
CA CYS A 221 24.66 11.39 -5.20
C CYS A 221 26.11 11.88 -5.38
N VAL A 222 26.28 13.11 -5.87
CA VAL A 222 27.58 13.81 -5.97
C VAL A 222 27.70 14.79 -4.80
N GLY A 223 28.88 14.91 -4.18
CA GLY A 223 29.16 15.93 -3.16
C GLY A 223 29.60 17.27 -3.75
N GLU A 224 29.95 18.24 -2.91
CA GLU A 224 30.24 19.60 -3.38
C GLU A 224 31.54 19.66 -4.21
N SER A 225 31.44 20.18 -5.44
CA SER A 225 32.57 20.81 -6.13
C SER A 225 32.54 22.31 -5.79
N ARG A 226 33.69 22.90 -5.46
CA ARG A 226 33.76 24.31 -5.04
C ARG A 226 33.12 25.22 -6.10
N GLY A 227 31.99 25.85 -5.77
CA GLY A 227 31.69 27.19 -6.29
C GLY A 227 30.36 27.48 -6.99
N ARG A 228 29.29 26.67 -6.88
CA ARG A 228 27.94 27.13 -7.28
C ARG A 228 26.83 26.62 -6.38
N HIS A 229 26.16 27.55 -5.71
CA HIS A 229 24.80 27.33 -5.19
C HIS A 229 23.83 27.34 -6.38
N VAL A 230 23.58 26.18 -6.99
CA VAL A 230 22.44 26.01 -7.90
C VAL A 230 21.27 25.49 -7.08
N SER A 231 20.18 26.25 -7.08
CA SER A 231 18.89 25.81 -6.59
C SER A 231 18.45 24.59 -7.40
N CYS A 232 18.52 23.39 -6.80
CA CYS A 232 18.01 22.15 -7.38
C CYS A 232 16.49 22.20 -7.53
N PHE A 233 15.99 22.89 -8.56
CA PHE A 233 14.64 22.73 -9.11
C PHE A 233 14.62 23.23 -10.56
N GLU A 234 15.47 22.67 -11.41
CA GLU A 234 15.13 22.54 -12.83
C GLU A 234 15.42 21.10 -13.25
N GLU A 235 14.49 20.54 -14.02
CA GLU A 235 14.56 19.19 -14.57
C GLU A 235 15.81 19.05 -15.45
N GLU A 236 16.39 17.84 -15.45
CA GLU A 236 17.55 17.39 -16.23
C GLU A 236 18.94 17.58 -15.60
N GLY A 237 19.33 16.55 -14.84
CA GLY A 237 20.73 16.13 -14.71
C GLY A 237 21.59 16.90 -13.71
N VAL A 238 22.45 16.17 -12.99
CA VAL A 238 23.62 16.79 -12.36
C VAL A 238 24.55 17.26 -13.48
N ASP A 239 25.09 18.47 -13.36
CA ASP A 239 26.04 19.01 -14.34
C ASP A 239 27.24 18.04 -14.43
N CYS A 240 27.47 17.46 -15.61
CA CYS A 240 28.51 16.42 -15.82
C CYS A 240 29.89 16.88 -15.34
N ILE A 241 30.12 18.19 -15.32
CA ILE A 241 31.33 18.84 -14.85
C ILE A 241 31.48 18.69 -13.32
N GLU A 242 30.42 18.90 -12.54
CA GLU A 242 30.46 18.74 -11.08
C GLU A 242 30.67 17.27 -10.68
N ALA A 243 30.07 16.34 -11.41
CA ALA A 243 30.29 14.92 -11.22
C ALA A 243 31.76 14.52 -11.54
N LEU A 244 32.33 15.07 -12.61
CA LEU A 244 33.73 14.83 -12.97
C LEU A 244 34.68 15.41 -11.92
N ASP A 245 34.44 16.65 -11.49
CA ASP A 245 35.23 17.34 -10.45
C ASP A 245 35.21 16.55 -9.13
N TRP A 246 34.05 16.00 -8.76
CA TRP A 246 33.92 15.16 -7.57
C TRP A 246 34.66 13.82 -7.72
N LEU A 247 34.46 13.11 -8.84
CA LEU A 247 35.10 11.81 -9.11
C LEU A 247 36.63 11.91 -9.22
N THR A 248 37.16 13.08 -9.57
CA THR A 248 38.60 13.34 -9.71
C THR A 248 39.17 14.19 -8.56
N SER A 249 38.39 14.43 -7.51
CA SER A 249 38.77 15.31 -6.39
C SER A 249 39.96 14.78 -5.59
N SER A 250 41.05 15.55 -5.56
CA SER A 250 42.22 15.29 -4.71
C SER A 250 41.91 15.44 -3.22
N ASN A 251 40.98 16.32 -2.86
CA ASN A 251 40.51 16.49 -1.48
C ASN A 251 39.75 15.24 -1.00
N LEU A 252 38.90 14.67 -1.86
CA LEU A 252 38.20 13.42 -1.57
C LEU A 252 39.20 12.26 -1.43
N TYR A 253 40.15 12.14 -2.36
CA TYR A 253 41.20 11.13 -2.31
C TYR A 253 42.01 11.20 -1.01
N THR A 254 42.51 12.38 -0.65
CA THR A 254 43.28 12.59 0.57
C THR A 254 42.46 12.37 1.84
N ALA A 255 41.18 12.77 1.86
CA ALA A 255 40.26 12.50 2.96
C ALA A 255 40.03 11.00 3.17
N ILE A 256 39.85 10.22 2.10
CA ILE A 256 39.66 8.77 2.20
C ILE A 256 40.94 8.09 2.71
N VAL A 257 42.09 8.38 2.09
CA VAL A 257 43.36 7.75 2.47
C VAL A 257 43.76 8.10 3.91
N SER A 258 43.62 9.36 4.32
CA SER A 258 43.93 9.77 5.70
C SER A 258 43.00 9.14 6.73
N SER A 259 41.71 8.94 6.42
CA SER A 259 40.73 8.33 7.32
C SER A 259 41.00 6.85 7.62
N ILE A 260 41.69 6.16 6.71
CA ILE A 260 41.96 4.71 6.80
C ILE A 260 43.39 4.40 7.26
N SER A 261 44.27 5.41 7.34
CA SER A 261 45.69 5.26 7.70
C SER A 261 45.94 4.42 8.97
N GLU A 262 45.12 4.58 10.02
CA GLU A 262 45.24 3.81 11.27
C GLU A 262 44.92 2.31 11.08
N LEU A 263 43.95 1.97 10.24
CA LEU A 263 43.61 0.58 9.94
C LEU A 263 44.72 -0.07 9.11
N GLU A 264 45.33 0.67 8.21
CA GLU A 264 46.45 0.18 7.42
C GLU A 264 47.71 -0.07 8.26
N ASP A 265 47.99 0.80 9.23
CA ASP A 265 49.08 0.60 10.18
C ASP A 265 48.86 -0.65 11.05
N VAL A 266 47.61 -1.03 11.32
CA VAL A 266 47.27 -2.29 11.99
C VAL A 266 47.42 -3.48 11.04
N LEU A 267 46.97 -3.36 9.79
CA LEU A 267 47.06 -4.42 8.77
C LEU A 267 48.49 -4.73 8.34
N SER A 268 49.36 -3.72 8.29
CA SER A 268 50.77 -3.85 7.87
C SER A 268 51.69 -4.45 8.95
N LYS A 269 51.32 -4.33 10.23
CA LYS A 269 52.14 -4.81 11.37
C LYS A 269 51.84 -6.25 11.79
N GLN A 270 50.79 -6.86 11.26
CA GLN A 270 50.21 -8.06 11.87
C GLN A 270 50.57 -9.35 11.10
N ASP A 271 51.42 -10.18 11.71
CA ASP A 271 51.77 -11.51 11.19
C ASP A 271 50.52 -12.38 11.04
N ALA A 272 50.45 -13.13 9.92
CA ALA A 272 49.32 -13.99 9.53
C ALA A 272 48.91 -15.06 10.56
N ARG A 273 49.63 -15.22 11.68
CA ARG A 273 49.33 -16.13 12.79
C ARG A 273 48.81 -15.44 14.07
N SER A 274 48.77 -14.12 14.13
CA SER A 274 48.41 -13.33 15.33
C SER A 274 46.97 -12.77 15.34
N TRP A 275 46.07 -13.38 14.55
CA TRP A 275 44.64 -13.03 14.45
C TRP A 275 43.82 -13.12 15.76
N LEU A 276 44.47 -13.49 16.88
CA LEU A 276 43.85 -13.76 18.18
C LEU A 276 43.35 -12.50 18.92
N SER A 277 43.73 -11.30 18.48
CA SER A 277 43.19 -10.03 18.98
C SER A 277 42.22 -9.40 17.97
N GLY A 278 41.11 -10.08 17.66
CA GLY A 278 40.07 -9.52 16.77
C GLY A 278 39.51 -8.18 17.25
N HIS A 279 39.63 -7.87 18.55
CA HIS A 279 39.18 -6.62 19.14
C HIS A 279 39.93 -5.38 18.63
N SER A 280 41.25 -5.46 18.41
CA SER A 280 42.05 -4.30 17.92
C SER A 280 41.69 -3.95 16.48
N LEU A 281 41.54 -4.95 15.61
CA LEU A 281 41.11 -4.78 14.23
C LEU A 281 39.70 -4.20 14.14
N ILE A 282 38.76 -4.72 14.92
CA ILE A 282 37.38 -4.24 14.93
C ILE A 282 37.32 -2.80 15.46
N SER A 283 38.09 -2.45 16.51
CA SER A 283 38.12 -1.06 17.00
C SER A 283 38.76 -0.10 15.99
N ALA A 284 39.84 -0.50 15.32
CA ALA A 284 40.47 0.30 14.28
C ALA A 284 39.53 0.51 13.10
N ALA A 285 38.85 -0.54 12.64
CA ALA A 285 37.85 -0.46 11.58
C ALA A 285 36.67 0.46 11.95
N ARG A 286 36.17 0.39 13.19
CA ARG A 286 35.09 1.28 13.69
C ARG A 286 35.53 2.74 13.72
N ASN A 287 36.73 3.03 14.23
CA ASN A 287 37.26 4.38 14.31
C ASN A 287 37.53 4.96 12.92
N CYS A 288 38.14 4.18 12.02
CA CYS A 288 38.39 4.58 10.64
C CYS A 288 37.09 4.80 9.87
N PHE A 289 36.08 3.95 10.07
CA PHE A 289 34.76 4.14 9.49
C PHE A 289 34.09 5.41 10.00
N ALA A 290 34.16 5.70 11.31
CA ALA A 290 33.63 6.95 11.86
C ALA A 290 34.31 8.18 11.25
N LYS A 291 35.65 8.21 11.21
CA LYS A 291 36.42 9.29 10.56
C LYS A 291 36.09 9.46 9.09
N LEU A 292 35.97 8.35 8.35
CA LEU A 292 35.58 8.35 6.95
C LEU A 292 34.19 8.97 6.78
N MET A 293 33.22 8.56 7.60
CA MET A 293 31.87 9.11 7.54
C MET A 293 31.81 10.59 7.94
N ASP A 294 32.58 11.03 8.94
CA ASP A 294 32.64 12.44 9.34
C ASP A 294 33.25 13.32 8.22
N ASN A 295 34.36 12.87 7.62
CA ASN A 295 35.00 13.58 6.51
C ASN A 295 34.12 13.60 5.25
N LEU A 296 33.48 12.48 4.91
CA LEU A 296 32.52 12.42 3.81
C LEU A 296 31.29 13.29 4.11
N SER A 297 30.84 13.38 5.36
CA SER A 297 29.70 14.22 5.74
C SER A 297 29.98 15.70 5.50
N ILE A 298 31.20 16.17 5.77
CA ILE A 298 31.63 17.55 5.49
C ILE A 298 31.68 17.80 3.98
N LEU A 299 32.15 16.84 3.19
CA LEU A 299 32.20 16.97 1.73
C LEU A 299 30.81 16.82 1.06
N MET A 300 29.84 16.24 1.77
CA MET A 300 28.45 16.01 1.32
C MET A 300 27.45 16.99 1.96
N GLU A 301 27.92 18.05 2.64
CA GLU A 301 27.11 18.94 3.47
C GLU A 301 26.03 19.71 2.68
N THR A 302 26.25 19.92 1.37
CA THR A 302 25.25 20.50 0.45
C THR A 302 24.15 19.52 0.05
N VAL A 303 24.43 18.22 -0.07
CA VAL A 303 23.45 17.15 -0.37
C VAL A 303 22.50 16.95 0.82
N GLN A 304 23.01 17.10 2.04
CA GLN A 304 22.19 16.95 3.25
C GLN A 304 21.27 18.15 3.55
N GLY A 305 21.38 19.25 2.80
CA GLY A 305 20.84 20.54 3.23
C GLY A 305 21.27 20.88 4.67
N LYS A 306 20.66 21.88 5.32
CA LYS A 306 20.77 22.01 6.78
C LYS A 306 20.56 20.61 7.37
N PRO A 307 21.49 20.09 8.19
CA PRO A 307 21.43 18.71 8.65
C PRO A 307 20.00 18.47 9.04
N CYS A 308 19.35 17.52 8.35
CA CYS A 308 18.12 16.97 8.88
C CYS A 308 18.42 16.81 10.37
N GLY A 309 17.61 17.41 11.22
CA GLY A 309 17.61 17.15 12.65
C GLY A 309 17.20 15.69 12.85
N CYS A 310 17.93 14.76 12.25
CA CYS A 310 17.95 13.32 12.32
C CYS A 310 18.80 12.91 13.55
N ARG A 311 19.19 13.88 14.39
CA ARG A 311 18.96 13.81 15.86
C ARG A 311 17.46 13.90 16.22
N ALA A 312 16.55 13.45 15.36
CA ALA A 312 15.09 13.66 15.47
C ALA A 312 14.49 13.03 16.72
N PHE A 313 15.21 12.09 17.32
CA PHE A 313 14.84 11.45 18.58
C PHE A 313 15.33 12.21 19.82
N LEU A 314 16.28 13.14 19.68
CA LEU A 314 16.94 13.85 20.78
C LEU A 314 16.61 15.35 20.85
N GLU A 315 16.09 15.96 19.78
CA GLU A 315 15.62 17.35 19.83
C GLU A 315 14.38 17.44 20.73
N ARG A 316 14.54 18.04 21.92
CA ARG A 316 13.45 18.26 22.85
C ARG A 316 12.39 19.12 22.14
N ASP A 317 11.15 18.64 22.15
CA ASP A 317 9.94 19.31 21.63
C ASP A 317 9.69 19.26 20.12
N SER A 318 10.41 18.40 19.38
CA SER A 318 10.07 18.14 17.98
C SER A 318 8.64 17.58 17.83
N LEU A 319 7.96 17.91 16.72
CA LEU A 319 6.63 17.37 16.39
C LEU A 319 6.64 15.83 16.46
N ILE A 320 7.73 15.20 16.03
CA ILE A 320 7.93 13.75 16.07
C ILE A 320 7.91 13.24 17.51
N GLN A 321 8.64 13.90 18.42
CA GLN A 321 8.68 13.53 19.83
C GLN A 321 7.32 13.78 20.52
N ARG A 322 6.63 14.89 20.20
CA ARG A 322 5.29 15.21 20.72
C ARG A 322 4.26 14.18 20.28
N LEU A 323 4.28 13.78 19.00
CA LEU A 323 3.40 12.75 18.47
C LEU A 323 3.73 11.36 19.04
N ALA A 324 5.01 11.01 19.21
CA ALA A 324 5.43 9.74 19.82
C ALA A 324 5.05 9.65 21.32
N ARG A 325 5.23 10.74 22.08
CA ARG A 325 4.78 10.83 23.50
C ARG A 325 3.26 10.75 23.59
N GLY A 326 2.54 11.45 22.71
CA GLY A 326 1.08 11.36 22.61
C GLY A 326 0.61 9.94 22.31
N LEU A 327 1.26 9.26 21.35
CA LEU A 327 0.98 7.87 21.00
C LEU A 327 1.20 6.92 22.17
N ARG A 328 2.32 7.05 22.90
CA ARG A 328 2.61 6.23 24.08
C ARG A 328 1.61 6.44 25.20
N ARG A 329 1.25 7.69 25.49
CA ARG A 329 0.23 8.03 26.51
C ARG A 329 -1.13 7.44 26.16
N VAL A 330 -1.55 7.57 24.91
CA VAL A 330 -2.81 7.02 24.39
C VAL A 330 -2.79 5.48 24.33
N ASN A 331 -1.62 4.87 24.14
CA ASN A 331 -1.45 3.42 24.23
C ASN A 331 -1.58 2.91 25.67
N ALA A 332 -0.94 3.57 26.63
CA ALA A 332 -1.04 3.24 28.05
C ALA A 332 -2.49 3.38 28.56
N GLN A 333 -3.14 4.50 28.26
CA GLN A 333 -4.54 4.75 28.67
C GLN A 333 -5.54 3.76 28.04
N ALA A 334 -5.28 3.28 26.82
CA ALA A 334 -6.14 2.28 26.19
C ALA A 334 -5.94 0.87 26.77
N LEU A 335 -4.70 0.54 27.15
CA LEU A 335 -4.37 -0.69 27.87
C LEU A 335 -5.03 -0.71 29.25
N GLU A 336 -4.94 0.40 29.99
CA GLU A 336 -5.61 0.60 31.29
C GLU A 336 -7.14 0.52 31.17
N ALA A 337 -7.71 0.97 30.05
CA ALA A 337 -9.14 0.91 29.77
C ALA A 337 -9.62 -0.45 29.17
N GLY A 338 -8.76 -1.48 29.16
CA GLY A 338 -9.11 -2.84 28.70
C GLY A 338 -9.43 -2.95 27.20
N LEU A 339 -8.90 -2.03 26.39
CA LEU A 339 -9.14 -1.99 24.95
C LEU A 339 -8.17 -2.90 24.19
N TYR A 340 -8.40 -4.21 24.32
CA TYR A 340 -7.74 -5.21 23.49
C TYR A 340 -8.36 -5.27 22.09
N ASP A 341 -7.56 -5.78 21.15
CA ASP A 341 -7.75 -5.78 19.71
C ASP A 341 -9.20 -5.90 19.23
N ARG A 342 -9.59 -4.98 18.34
CA ARG A 342 -10.83 -5.12 17.58
C ARG A 342 -10.60 -6.13 16.47
N LEU A 343 -11.41 -7.19 16.44
CA LEU A 343 -11.50 -8.11 15.30
C LEU A 343 -11.66 -7.32 13.98
N PRO A 344 -11.05 -7.80 12.87
CA PRO A 344 -11.06 -7.11 11.57
C PRO A 344 -12.47 -6.72 11.14
N SER A 345 -12.63 -5.49 10.63
CA SER A 345 -13.91 -4.97 10.10
C SER A 345 -14.51 -5.87 9.02
N THR A 346 -13.68 -6.64 8.30
CA THR A 346 -14.11 -7.66 7.33
C THR A 346 -14.93 -8.77 7.96
N ARG A 347 -14.57 -9.25 9.16
CA ARG A 347 -15.34 -10.27 9.88
C ARG A 347 -16.67 -9.74 10.39
N ASN A 348 -16.71 -8.48 10.84
CA ASN A 348 -17.96 -7.83 11.23
C ASN A 348 -18.91 -7.59 10.04
N ILE A 349 -18.37 -7.24 8.87
CA ILE A 349 -19.15 -7.10 7.64
C ILE A 349 -19.68 -8.46 7.19
N ALA A 350 -18.87 -9.52 7.24
CA ALA A 350 -19.32 -10.87 6.91
C ALA A 350 -20.47 -11.33 7.84
N ILE A 351 -20.35 -11.08 9.14
CA ILE A 351 -21.43 -11.36 10.10
C ILE A 351 -22.67 -10.52 9.76
N LEU A 352 -22.53 -9.22 9.50
CA LEU A 352 -23.67 -8.37 9.16
C LEU A 352 -24.35 -8.79 7.85
N GLN A 353 -23.58 -9.20 6.83
CA GLN A 353 -24.09 -9.75 5.58
C GLN A 353 -24.82 -11.07 5.79
N GLN A 354 -24.30 -11.94 6.67
CA GLN A 354 -24.96 -13.18 7.04
C GLN A 354 -26.28 -12.93 7.79
N GLU A 355 -26.32 -11.98 8.72
CA GLU A 355 -27.53 -11.60 9.45
C GLU A 355 -28.58 -10.96 8.52
N ILE A 356 -28.17 -10.10 7.58
CA ILE A 356 -29.08 -9.55 6.56
C ILE A 356 -29.62 -10.65 5.65
N PHE A 357 -28.77 -11.59 5.23
CA PHE A 357 -29.20 -12.72 4.41
C PHE A 357 -30.20 -13.62 5.15
N GLU A 358 -29.95 -13.93 6.42
CA GLU A 358 -30.87 -14.68 7.27
C GLU A 358 -32.19 -13.93 7.49
N PHE A 359 -32.13 -12.62 7.69
CA PHE A 359 -33.32 -11.78 7.79
C PHE A 359 -34.14 -11.81 6.49
N SER A 360 -33.52 -11.62 5.33
CA SER A 360 -34.19 -11.71 4.03
C SER A 360 -34.79 -13.09 3.79
N ARG A 361 -34.11 -14.16 4.19
CA ARG A 361 -34.64 -15.53 4.09
C ARG A 361 -35.88 -15.73 4.97
N ARG A 362 -35.86 -15.22 6.20
CA ARG A 362 -37.02 -15.29 7.12
C ARG A 362 -38.18 -14.45 6.62
N LEU A 363 -37.91 -13.26 6.09
CA LEU A 363 -38.94 -12.40 5.49
C LEU A 363 -39.60 -13.09 4.30
N HIS A 364 -38.80 -13.67 3.40
CA HIS A 364 -39.33 -14.40 2.26
C HIS A 364 -40.16 -15.63 2.69
N ALA A 365 -39.71 -16.39 3.70
CA ALA A 365 -40.50 -17.50 4.24
C ALA A 365 -41.84 -17.03 4.82
N ALA A 366 -41.84 -15.95 5.60
CA ALA A 366 -43.05 -15.35 6.15
C ALA A 366 -43.99 -14.80 5.05
N GLU A 367 -43.44 -14.22 3.99
CA GLU A 367 -44.22 -13.81 2.81
C GLU A 367 -44.87 -15.01 2.13
N VAL A 368 -44.13 -16.10 1.91
CA VAL A 368 -44.66 -17.34 1.30
C VAL A 368 -45.76 -17.95 2.18
N GLU A 369 -45.55 -18.02 3.50
CA GLU A 369 -46.56 -18.49 4.45
C GLU A 369 -47.81 -17.60 4.42
N SER A 370 -47.63 -16.27 4.40
CA SER A 370 -48.75 -15.33 4.30
C SER A 370 -49.54 -15.53 3.00
N HIS A 371 -48.88 -15.69 1.85
CA HIS A 371 -49.56 -15.98 0.58
C HIS A 371 -50.28 -17.33 0.61
N SER A 372 -49.68 -18.35 1.23
CA SER A 372 -50.30 -19.66 1.41
C SER A 372 -51.55 -19.59 2.29
N LEU A 373 -51.48 -18.88 3.42
CA LEU A 373 -52.61 -18.66 4.31
C LEU A 373 -53.72 -17.84 3.63
N HIS A 374 -53.35 -16.85 2.81
CA HIS A 374 -54.33 -16.11 2.00
C HIS A 374 -55.04 -17.02 1.00
N LEU A 375 -54.33 -17.96 0.37
CA LEU A 375 -54.92 -18.94 -0.53
C LEU A 375 -55.86 -19.89 0.21
N GLN A 376 -55.43 -20.46 1.34
CA GLN A 376 -56.27 -21.32 2.18
C GLN A 376 -57.51 -20.59 2.70
N LEU A 377 -57.39 -19.31 3.05
CA LEU A 377 -58.50 -18.48 3.48
C LEU A 377 -59.47 -18.20 2.33
N ALA A 378 -58.98 -18.01 1.11
CA ALA A 378 -59.82 -17.90 -0.09
C ALA A 378 -60.56 -19.22 -0.39
N GLU A 379 -59.89 -20.36 -0.27
CA GLU A 379 -60.50 -21.69 -0.41
C GLU A 379 -61.58 -21.96 0.66
N CYS A 380 -61.29 -21.64 1.93
CA CYS A 380 -62.27 -21.76 3.02
C CYS A 380 -63.48 -20.85 2.78
N LYS A 381 -63.27 -19.60 2.36
CA LYS A 381 -64.37 -18.69 1.99
C LYS A 381 -65.23 -19.27 0.86
N TRP A 382 -64.60 -19.85 -0.16
CA TRP A 382 -65.32 -20.49 -1.25
C TRP A 382 -66.15 -21.68 -0.76
N SER A 383 -65.57 -22.55 0.07
CA SER A 383 -66.28 -23.69 0.66
C SER A 383 -67.44 -23.26 1.56
N CYS A 384 -67.26 -22.22 2.38
CA CYS A 384 -68.34 -21.63 3.17
C CYS A 384 -69.48 -21.10 2.30
N ASN A 385 -69.15 -20.43 1.19
CA ASN A 385 -70.17 -19.94 0.24
C ASN A 385 -70.94 -21.10 -0.41
N GLU A 386 -70.30 -22.21 -0.75
CA GLU A 386 -70.98 -23.41 -1.26
C GLU A 386 -71.86 -24.07 -0.19
N MET A 387 -71.35 -24.25 1.04
CA MET A 387 -72.15 -24.76 2.16
C MET A 387 -73.34 -23.85 2.47
N GLN A 388 -73.19 -22.54 2.34
CA GLN A 388 -74.29 -21.59 2.50
C GLN A 388 -75.36 -21.79 1.43
N LYS A 389 -74.98 -21.95 0.15
CA LYS A 389 -75.94 -22.28 -0.92
C LYS A 389 -76.66 -23.60 -0.64
N ASP A 390 -75.96 -24.60 -0.13
CA ASP A 390 -76.56 -25.89 0.21
C ASP A 390 -77.47 -25.79 1.43
N ALA A 391 -77.13 -24.99 2.43
CA ALA A 391 -78.00 -24.67 3.55
C ALA A 391 -79.26 -23.92 3.08
N GLU A 392 -79.13 -22.96 2.16
CA GLU A 392 -80.26 -22.26 1.55
C GLU A 392 -81.17 -23.22 0.77
N LYS A 393 -80.61 -24.18 0.00
CA LYS A 393 -81.38 -25.24 -0.66
C LYS A 393 -82.10 -26.13 0.36
N ALA A 394 -81.41 -26.55 1.42
CA ALA A 394 -82.00 -27.36 2.49
C ALA A 394 -83.13 -26.61 3.20
N HIS A 395 -82.98 -25.29 3.40
CA HIS A 395 -84.03 -24.46 4.00
C HIS A 395 -85.25 -24.37 3.08
N ARG A 396 -85.06 -24.16 1.78
CA ARG A 396 -86.16 -24.20 0.79
C ARG A 396 -86.87 -25.55 0.77
N LEU A 397 -86.13 -26.65 0.84
CA LEU A 397 -86.73 -27.99 0.91
C LEU A 397 -87.50 -28.20 2.22
N GLN A 398 -87.02 -27.64 3.35
CA GLN A 398 -87.72 -27.67 4.62
C GLN A 398 -89.01 -26.84 4.59
N GLU A 399 -89.01 -25.68 3.94
CA GLU A 399 -90.21 -24.88 3.70
C GLU A 399 -91.23 -25.67 2.88
N GLN A 400 -90.81 -26.31 1.79
CA GLN A 400 -91.67 -27.17 0.98
C GLN A 400 -92.25 -28.36 1.78
N LEU A 401 -91.45 -28.96 2.67
CA LEU A 401 -91.91 -30.03 3.56
C LEU A 401 -92.98 -29.51 4.55
N ASN A 402 -92.76 -28.33 5.13
CA ASN A 402 -93.71 -27.70 6.05
C ASN A 402 -95.02 -27.31 5.33
N GLU A 403 -94.94 -26.84 4.08
CA GLU A 403 -96.11 -26.60 3.23
C GLU A 403 -96.91 -27.89 2.97
N LEU A 404 -96.22 -28.99 2.64
CA LEU A 404 -96.87 -30.29 2.45
C LEU A 404 -97.49 -30.83 3.76
N GLN A 405 -96.83 -30.63 4.91
CA GLN A 405 -97.40 -30.95 6.21
C GLN A 405 -98.64 -30.09 6.52
N HIS A 406 -98.61 -28.80 6.18
CA HIS A 406 -99.77 -27.92 6.34
C HIS A 406 -100.94 -28.38 5.46
N VAL A 407 -100.69 -28.74 4.20
CA VAL A 407 -101.71 -29.30 3.28
C VAL A 407 -102.27 -30.64 3.80
N SER A 408 -101.43 -31.52 4.33
CA SER A 408 -101.87 -32.77 4.94
C SER A 408 -102.75 -32.53 6.18
N THR A 409 -102.38 -31.54 7.00
CA THR A 409 -103.13 -31.16 8.21
C THR A 409 -104.48 -30.53 7.84
N THR A 410 -104.55 -29.69 6.80
CA THR A 410 -105.83 -29.16 6.29
C THR A 410 -106.70 -30.24 5.69
N CYS A 411 -106.15 -31.21 4.95
CA CYS A 411 -106.91 -32.38 4.47
C CYS A 411 -107.48 -33.21 5.63
N PHE A 412 -106.70 -33.45 6.69
CA PHE A 412 -107.17 -34.13 7.89
C PHE A 412 -108.30 -33.35 8.60
N SER A 413 -108.19 -32.02 8.65
CA SER A 413 -109.23 -31.17 9.22
C SER A 413 -110.51 -31.14 8.38
N PHE A 414 -110.41 -31.15 7.04
CA PHE A 414 -111.57 -31.24 6.14
C PHE A 414 -112.31 -32.58 6.29
N GLN A 415 -111.58 -33.67 6.48
CA GLN A 415 -112.18 -34.99 6.72
C GLN A 415 -112.93 -35.03 8.06
N LYS A 416 -112.40 -34.35 9.08
CA LYS A 416 -113.05 -34.20 10.38
C LYS A 416 -114.30 -33.32 10.32
N ILE A 417 -114.23 -32.19 9.63
CA ILE A 417 -115.37 -31.29 9.40
C ILE A 417 -116.51 -31.99 8.64
N ASN A 418 -116.20 -32.87 7.68
CA ASN A 418 -117.23 -33.63 6.97
C ASN A 418 -117.91 -34.69 7.86
N GLN A 419 -117.19 -35.29 8.81
CA GLN A 419 -117.78 -36.18 9.80
C GLN A 419 -118.70 -35.43 10.78
N ASP A 420 -118.27 -34.26 11.25
CA ASP A 420 -119.05 -33.45 12.18
C ASP A 420 -120.32 -32.89 11.51
N ASN A 421 -120.24 -32.46 10.24
CA ASN A 421 -121.40 -32.02 9.46
C ASN A 421 -122.44 -33.13 9.23
N MET A 422 -122.00 -34.38 8.98
CA MET A 422 -122.93 -35.51 8.81
C MET A 422 -123.66 -35.82 10.12
N GLN A 423 -122.99 -35.66 11.27
CA GLN A 423 -123.58 -35.83 12.59
C GLN A 423 -124.57 -34.70 12.93
N GLU A 424 -124.26 -33.47 12.50
CA GLU A 424 -125.10 -32.29 12.71
C GLU A 424 -126.36 -32.31 11.83
N GLU A 425 -126.27 -32.72 10.55
CA GLU A 425 -127.44 -32.91 9.68
C GLU A 425 -128.37 -34.03 10.18
N LEU A 426 -127.81 -35.14 10.69
CA LEU A 426 -128.60 -36.23 11.27
C LEU A 426 -129.38 -35.77 12.51
N ASN A 427 -128.74 -34.98 13.38
CA ASN A 427 -129.40 -34.36 14.53
C ASN A 427 -130.49 -33.36 14.09
N ASN A 428 -130.23 -32.54 13.07
CA ASN A 428 -131.21 -31.63 12.51
C ASN A 428 -132.38 -32.35 11.83
N ALA A 429 -132.18 -33.53 11.23
CA ALA A 429 -133.26 -34.34 10.67
C ALA A 429 -134.14 -34.96 11.77
N LEU A 430 -133.52 -35.42 12.87
CA LEU A 430 -134.25 -35.92 14.04
C LEU A 430 -135.06 -34.80 14.72
N GLN A 431 -134.50 -33.60 14.78
CA GLN A 431 -135.17 -32.42 15.33
C GLN A 431 -136.35 -31.99 14.45
N ARG A 432 -136.20 -32.02 13.12
CA ARG A 432 -137.30 -31.82 12.16
C ARG A 432 -138.44 -32.84 12.32
N GLU A 433 -138.12 -34.10 12.63
CA GLU A 433 -139.13 -35.14 12.91
C GLU A 433 -139.88 -34.88 14.22
N GLN A 434 -139.17 -34.45 15.27
CA GLN A 434 -139.77 -34.08 16.55
C GLN A 434 -140.64 -32.82 16.45
N GLU A 435 -140.18 -31.82 15.70
CA GLU A 435 -140.94 -30.60 15.38
C GLU A 435 -142.18 -30.90 14.54
N ALA A 436 -142.14 -31.85 13.60
CA ALA A 436 -143.32 -32.29 12.86
C ALA A 436 -144.37 -32.97 13.76
N ARG A 437 -143.95 -33.76 14.76
CA ARG A 437 -144.85 -34.36 15.76
C ARG A 437 -145.47 -33.31 16.69
N LEU A 438 -144.68 -32.31 17.08
CA LEU A 438 -145.18 -31.16 17.85
C LEU A 438 -146.11 -30.29 17.01
N LEU A 439 -145.81 -30.06 15.73
CA LEU A 439 -146.67 -29.32 14.81
C LEU A 439 -148.01 -30.03 14.57
N LEU A 440 -148.06 -31.36 14.53
CA LEU A 440 -149.33 -32.10 14.44
C LEU A 440 -150.21 -31.91 15.70
N GLN A 441 -149.62 -31.90 16.90
CA GLN A 441 -150.33 -31.58 18.15
C GLN A 441 -150.75 -30.10 18.20
N GLU A 442 -149.89 -29.21 17.69
CA GLU A 442 -150.12 -27.77 17.61
C GLU A 442 -151.16 -27.39 16.54
N HIS A 443 -151.34 -28.14 15.45
CA HIS A 443 -152.43 -27.94 14.49
C HIS A 443 -153.80 -28.31 15.08
N GLN A 444 -153.84 -29.30 15.99
CA GLN A 444 -155.04 -29.67 16.74
C GLN A 444 -155.39 -28.63 17.82
N ARG A 445 -154.38 -27.95 18.38
CA ARG A 445 -154.51 -26.82 19.33
C ARG A 445 -154.81 -25.48 18.64
N ARG A 446 -154.19 -25.19 17.49
CA ARG A 446 -154.37 -23.96 16.69
C ARG A 446 -155.71 -23.89 15.95
N LEU A 447 -156.45 -24.99 15.77
CA LEU A 447 -157.86 -24.95 15.36
C LEU A 447 -158.81 -24.44 16.48
N GLN A 448 -158.42 -24.56 17.75
CA GLN A 448 -159.16 -24.00 18.89
C GLN A 448 -158.71 -22.58 19.24
N GLU A 449 -157.44 -22.23 18.95
CA GLU A 449 -156.86 -20.94 19.34
C GLU A 449 -156.93 -19.88 18.22
N LEU A 450 -157.04 -20.27 16.94
CA LEU A 450 -157.36 -19.36 15.81
C LEU A 450 -158.85 -18.97 15.72
N SER A 451 -159.70 -19.50 16.61
CA SER A 451 -161.06 -18.96 16.87
C SER A 451 -161.03 -17.75 17.82
N ASN A 452 -159.91 -17.51 18.52
CA ASN A 452 -159.81 -16.45 19.50
C ASN A 452 -158.53 -15.65 19.23
N ARG A 453 -158.68 -14.68 18.30
CA ARG A 453 -157.94 -13.41 18.28
C ARG A 453 -156.50 -13.56 17.76
N LEU A 454 -156.26 -13.57 16.46
CA LEU A 454 -156.45 -12.43 15.54
C LEU A 454 -156.46 -11.08 16.29
N GLU A 455 -155.28 -10.54 16.57
CA GLU A 455 -154.86 -9.20 16.13
C GLU A 455 -153.59 -8.72 16.87
N SER A 456 -152.56 -8.43 16.06
CA SER A 456 -151.39 -7.55 16.29
C SER A 456 -150.12 -8.07 17.01
N CYS A 457 -149.23 -8.64 16.18
CA CYS A 457 -147.76 -8.54 16.12
C CYS A 457 -147.21 -7.07 16.11
N PRO A 458 -145.87 -6.76 16.07
CA PRO A 458 -144.62 -7.48 16.47
C PRO A 458 -143.41 -6.59 16.98
N LEU A 459 -142.22 -7.24 17.16
CA LEU A 459 -140.83 -6.86 16.75
C LEU A 459 -140.05 -5.76 17.53
N ILE A 460 -139.00 -6.03 18.33
CA ILE A 460 -137.64 -6.62 18.17
C ILE A 460 -136.54 -5.61 17.75
N ASP A 461 -135.60 -5.43 18.69
CA ASP A 461 -134.25 -4.87 18.62
C ASP A 461 -133.18 -5.91 18.21
N THR A 462 -131.95 -5.40 18.04
CA THR A 462 -130.61 -6.04 18.08
C THR A 462 -129.99 -6.42 16.75
N ASP A 463 -128.83 -5.89 16.33
CA ASP A 463 -127.51 -5.61 16.93
C ASP A 463 -126.49 -6.58 16.33
N ARG A 464 -125.39 -6.05 15.80
CA ARG A 464 -124.15 -6.81 15.65
C ARG A 464 -122.95 -5.87 15.60
N SER A 465 -122.18 -5.95 16.68
CA SER A 465 -120.87 -5.35 16.92
C SER A 465 -119.71 -6.16 16.30
N GLN A 466 -118.53 -5.52 16.30
CA GLN A 466 -117.14 -6.03 16.29
C GLN A 466 -116.31 -5.62 15.06
N VAL A 467 -115.02 -5.24 15.11
CA VAL A 467 -113.97 -5.07 16.14
C VAL A 467 -112.83 -4.32 15.44
N SER A 468 -112.11 -3.40 16.11
CA SER A 468 -110.72 -3.10 15.74
C SER A 468 -109.98 -2.35 16.86
N SER A 469 -109.08 -3.05 17.57
CA SER A 469 -108.13 -2.42 18.50
C SER A 469 -106.72 -3.04 18.47
N VAL A 470 -106.39 -3.86 17.48
CA VAL A 470 -105.05 -4.50 17.35
C VAL A 470 -104.22 -3.91 16.19
N SER A 471 -104.78 -3.02 15.37
CA SER A 471 -104.10 -2.44 14.20
C SER A 471 -103.24 -1.21 14.49
N LEU A 472 -103.30 -0.63 15.69
CA LEU A 472 -102.58 0.62 16.01
C LEU A 472 -101.19 0.41 16.63
N MET A 473 -100.89 -0.76 17.20
CA MET A 473 -99.57 -1.03 17.82
C MET A 473 -98.51 -1.49 16.81
N ARG A 474 -98.92 -2.15 15.71
CA ARG A 474 -98.01 -2.55 14.61
C ARG A 474 -97.58 -1.37 13.73
N LEU A 475 -98.41 -0.32 13.62
CA LEU A 475 -98.07 0.90 12.90
C LEU A 475 -97.06 1.77 13.68
N SER A 476 -97.10 1.77 15.01
CA SER A 476 -96.15 2.53 15.84
C SER A 476 -94.72 2.00 15.76
N ASN A 477 -94.54 0.67 15.75
CA ASN A 477 -93.21 0.05 15.71
C ASN A 477 -92.55 0.17 14.32
N ALA A 478 -93.33 0.13 13.24
CA ALA A 478 -92.81 0.31 11.89
C ALA A 478 -92.32 1.75 11.60
N VAL A 479 -92.93 2.76 12.26
CA VAL A 479 -92.55 4.18 12.11
C VAL A 479 -91.25 4.50 12.86
N GLU A 480 -91.02 3.93 14.04
CA GLU A 480 -89.77 4.11 14.81
C GLU A 480 -88.58 3.41 14.11
N GLU A 481 -88.79 2.25 13.50
CA GLU A 481 -87.74 1.51 12.78
C GLU A 481 -87.28 2.25 11.50
N LEU A 482 -88.22 2.88 10.77
CA LEU A 482 -87.92 3.75 9.62
C LEU A 482 -87.06 4.96 10.02
N ARG A 483 -87.31 5.57 11.18
CA ARG A 483 -86.51 6.70 11.70
C ARG A 483 -85.09 6.32 12.14
N SER A 484 -84.85 5.06 12.47
CA SER A 484 -83.49 4.57 12.76
C SER A 484 -82.67 4.42 11.48
N ARG A 485 -83.26 3.82 10.44
CA ARG A 485 -82.60 3.60 9.14
C ARG A 485 -82.30 4.90 8.39
N ASP A 486 -83.16 5.91 8.52
CA ASP A 486 -82.93 7.22 7.90
C ASP A 486 -81.68 7.92 8.47
N ARG A 487 -81.42 7.75 9.78
CA ARG A 487 -80.23 8.31 10.44
C ARG A 487 -78.94 7.59 10.01
N ASP A 488 -78.99 6.28 9.81
CA ASP A 488 -77.85 5.51 9.31
C ASP A 488 -77.54 5.86 7.84
N LEU A 489 -78.58 6.09 7.03
CA LEU A 489 -78.44 6.53 5.64
C LEU A 489 -77.75 7.90 5.53
N ASP A 490 -78.13 8.85 6.39
CA ASP A 490 -77.49 10.17 6.45
C ASP A 490 -76.05 10.12 6.97
N HIS A 491 -75.70 9.15 7.81
CA HIS A 491 -74.32 8.92 8.24
C HIS A 491 -73.47 8.35 7.09
N GLN A 492 -73.97 7.34 6.38
CA GLN A 492 -73.29 6.76 5.22
C GLN A 492 -73.10 7.79 4.09
N LYS A 493 -74.08 8.67 3.87
CA LYS A 493 -74.00 9.73 2.87
C LYS A 493 -72.91 10.75 3.16
N ARG A 494 -72.62 11.02 4.44
CA ARG A 494 -71.48 11.87 4.86
C ARG A 494 -70.14 11.18 4.61
N LEU A 495 -70.00 9.91 5.00
CA LEU A 495 -68.78 9.13 4.73
C LEU A 495 -68.47 9.05 3.23
N LEU A 496 -69.51 8.92 2.40
CA LEU A 496 -69.37 8.87 0.95
C LEU A 496 -68.92 10.23 0.36
N LYS A 497 -69.29 11.34 1.01
CA LYS A 497 -68.83 12.68 0.61
C LYS A 497 -67.36 12.89 0.96
N ASP A 498 -66.95 12.48 2.17
CA ASP A 498 -65.56 12.62 2.63
C ASP A 498 -64.61 11.76 1.78
N THR A 499 -64.99 10.51 1.50
CA THR A 499 -64.21 9.62 0.61
C THR A 499 -64.10 10.14 -0.82
N LYS A 500 -65.14 10.77 -1.36
CA LYS A 500 -65.06 11.43 -2.68
C LYS A 500 -64.12 12.64 -2.67
N GLN A 501 -64.10 13.40 -1.57
CA GLN A 501 -63.22 14.55 -1.41
C GLN A 501 -61.75 14.11 -1.30
N ASP A 502 -61.47 13.02 -0.58
CA ASP A 502 -60.12 12.45 -0.49
C ASP A 502 -59.66 11.85 -1.82
N GLN A 503 -60.55 11.18 -2.56
CA GLN A 503 -60.24 10.73 -3.92
C GLN A 503 -59.89 11.89 -4.87
N GLN A 504 -60.59 13.02 -4.74
CA GLN A 504 -60.32 14.20 -5.55
C GLN A 504 -58.96 14.82 -5.21
N ARG A 505 -58.64 14.97 -3.92
CA ARG A 505 -57.33 15.44 -3.46
C ARG A 505 -56.18 14.56 -3.93
N LEU A 506 -56.37 13.23 -3.86
CA LEU A 506 -55.36 12.27 -4.33
C LEU A 506 -55.12 12.38 -5.83
N ARG A 507 -56.17 12.60 -6.64
CA ARG A 507 -56.02 12.84 -8.09
C ARG A 507 -55.24 14.12 -8.37
N GLU A 508 -55.56 15.21 -7.67
CA GLU A 508 -54.85 16.49 -7.83
C GLU A 508 -53.36 16.35 -7.48
N THR A 509 -53.02 15.70 -6.37
CA THR A 509 -51.60 15.43 -6.04
C THR A 509 -50.91 14.50 -7.04
N LEU A 510 -51.64 13.61 -7.69
CA LEU A 510 -51.08 12.71 -8.69
C LEU A 510 -50.83 13.46 -10.02
N GLU A 511 -51.75 14.32 -10.45
CA GLU A 511 -51.58 15.22 -11.59
C GLU A 511 -50.42 16.21 -11.36
N GLU A 512 -50.17 16.65 -10.13
CA GLU A 512 -49.00 17.48 -9.78
C GLU A 512 -47.68 16.71 -9.74
N ALA A 513 -47.70 15.43 -9.32
CA ALA A 513 -46.49 14.61 -9.19
C ALA A 513 -46.00 14.03 -10.53
N GLU A 514 -46.90 13.80 -11.48
CA GLU A 514 -46.60 13.25 -12.81
C GLU A 514 -45.59 14.10 -13.61
N PRO A 515 -45.73 15.44 -13.76
CA PRO A 515 -44.75 16.25 -14.50
C PRO A 515 -43.38 16.30 -13.82
N ALA A 516 -43.30 16.20 -12.49
CA ALA A 516 -42.03 16.13 -11.77
C ALA A 516 -41.30 14.80 -12.04
N LEU A 517 -42.05 13.70 -12.14
CA LEU A 517 -41.54 12.38 -12.53
C LEU A 517 -41.08 12.37 -13.99
N GLU A 518 -41.86 12.92 -14.92
CA GLU A 518 -41.45 13.06 -16.32
C GLU A 518 -40.17 13.88 -16.48
N GLN A 519 -40.03 14.98 -15.72
CA GLN A 519 -38.81 15.78 -15.73
C GLN A 519 -37.61 14.99 -15.20
N GLY A 520 -37.79 14.23 -14.11
CA GLY A 520 -36.74 13.36 -13.57
C GLY A 520 -36.28 12.27 -14.57
N VAL A 521 -37.19 11.75 -15.39
CA VAL A 521 -36.85 10.79 -16.47
C VAL A 521 -36.04 11.47 -17.57
N LYS A 522 -36.44 12.68 -18.00
CA LYS A 522 -35.69 13.47 -19.01
C LYS A 522 -34.28 13.81 -18.53
N ASP A 523 -34.12 14.21 -17.27
CA ASP A 523 -32.83 14.51 -16.67
C ASP A 523 -31.92 13.27 -16.61
N LYS A 524 -32.50 12.10 -16.29
CA LYS A 524 -31.78 10.82 -16.32
C LYS A 524 -31.30 10.48 -17.73
N GLU A 525 -32.12 10.67 -18.77
CA GLU A 525 -31.70 10.45 -20.16
C GLU A 525 -30.60 11.41 -20.60
N LEU A 526 -30.66 12.68 -20.20
CA LEU A 526 -29.59 13.65 -20.46
C LEU A 526 -28.25 13.21 -19.85
N ILE A 527 -28.26 12.73 -18.62
CA ILE A 527 -27.05 12.20 -17.96
C ILE A 527 -26.49 10.99 -18.71
N ILE A 528 -27.36 10.05 -19.11
CA ILE A 528 -26.94 8.87 -19.88
C ILE A 528 -26.31 9.27 -21.22
N ASN A 529 -26.91 10.22 -21.93
CA ASN A 529 -26.37 10.71 -23.20
C ASN A 529 -25.04 11.43 -23.01
N HIS A 530 -24.87 12.21 -21.94
CA HIS A 530 -23.60 12.85 -21.61
C HIS A 530 -22.51 11.82 -21.29
N MET A 531 -22.82 10.79 -20.50
CA MET A 531 -21.87 9.72 -20.19
C MET A 531 -21.46 8.94 -21.44
N LYS A 532 -22.40 8.65 -22.35
CA LYS A 532 -22.09 8.02 -23.64
C LYS A 532 -21.23 8.91 -24.53
N ALA A 533 -21.46 10.22 -24.56
CA ALA A 533 -20.62 11.15 -25.30
C ALA A 533 -19.19 11.21 -24.74
N VAL A 534 -19.03 11.26 -23.42
CA VAL A 534 -17.72 11.19 -22.75
C VAL A 534 -17.03 9.86 -23.09
N GLU A 535 -17.73 8.73 -23.02
CA GLU A 535 -17.20 7.42 -23.38
C GLU A 535 -16.76 7.34 -24.85
N ALA A 536 -17.55 7.91 -25.77
CA ALA A 536 -17.19 7.99 -27.20
C ALA A 536 -15.92 8.83 -27.41
N THR A 537 -15.82 10.02 -26.81
CA THR A 537 -14.60 10.85 -26.91
C THR A 537 -13.37 10.17 -26.29
N LEU A 538 -13.56 9.38 -25.23
CA LEU A 538 -12.47 8.67 -24.57
C LEU A 538 -12.00 7.45 -25.39
N ASN A 539 -12.89 6.86 -26.18
CA ASN A 539 -12.55 5.81 -27.14
C ASN A 539 -11.91 6.35 -28.43
N GLU A 540 -12.16 7.60 -28.84
CA GLU A 540 -11.46 8.24 -29.97
C GLU A 540 -10.02 8.70 -29.62
N VAL A 541 -9.74 8.94 -28.33
CA VAL A 541 -8.41 9.36 -27.83
C VAL A 541 -7.50 8.16 -27.50
N ARG A 542 -8.04 6.94 -27.49
CA ARG A 542 -7.29 5.69 -27.37
C ARG A 542 -6.97 5.10 -28.74
#